data_AF-A0A502GFG7-F1
#
_entry.id   AF-A0A502GFG7-F1
#
_cell.length_a   1.000
_cell.length_b   1.000
_cell.length_c   1.000
_cell.angle_alpha   90.00
_cell.angle_beta   90.00
_cell.angle_gamma   90.00
#
_symmetry.space_group_name_H-M   'P 1'
#
loop_
_entity.id
_entity.type
_entity.pdbx_description
1 polymer ?
#
loop_
_entity_poly.entity_id
_entity_poly.type
_entity_poly.pdbx_seq_one_letter_code
_entity_poly.pdbx_strand_id
1 'polypeptide(L)'
;MGSAIASRFYEAGLAGRAAPLPPEPVTMGFGGRLCRQEDIEGDWLRHWCGRIGFVPMYHRKVWEDCYALQALHERGMMAPGKRGLGFAVGAEWLPSFFAARGTEVVATDLDPRDLRARNWIETDQHGGRVDTIFKPGLIDLDAFNARVSLRPVDMNRIPADLHGGFDFLWSVCSLEHCGSIAQGLDFVVEAMRCLRPGGVAVHTTEFNINPEGPTIEEGSTVLFQRRHIEELGARLARAGHRMLPVDFGTGTGVLDGFVDLPPYPGNDSPLSLPEAPHLRLSIMGLVATSIGFIVEKG
;
A
#
# COMPACT_ATOMS: atom_id res chain seq x y z
N MET A 1 -19.85 -10.00 17.51
CA MET A 1 -18.99 -11.19 17.59
C MET A 1 -17.55 -10.88 17.16
N GLY A 2 -17.32 -10.31 15.97
CA GLY A 2 -15.96 -9.97 15.49
C GLY A 2 -15.17 -9.05 16.43
N SER A 3 -15.77 -7.96 16.92
CA SER A 3 -15.15 -7.06 17.92
C SER A 3 -14.65 -7.80 19.16
N ALA A 4 -15.49 -8.62 19.81
CA ALA A 4 -15.10 -9.38 21.00
C ALA A 4 -13.95 -10.37 20.74
N ILE A 5 -13.86 -10.95 19.53
CA ILE A 5 -12.75 -11.83 19.16
C ILE A 5 -11.47 -11.01 18.96
N ALA A 6 -11.55 -9.89 18.22
CA ALA A 6 -10.42 -8.99 18.01
C ALA A 6 -9.88 -8.44 19.35
N SER A 7 -10.75 -8.04 20.28
CA SER A 7 -10.37 -7.61 21.63
C SER A 7 -9.61 -8.71 22.39
N ARG A 8 -10.09 -9.96 22.36
CA ARG A 8 -9.37 -11.09 23.00
C ARG A 8 -8.00 -11.33 22.38
N PHE A 9 -7.88 -11.19 21.06
CA PHE A 9 -6.59 -11.32 20.39
C PHE A 9 -5.64 -10.16 20.70
N TYR A 10 -6.16 -8.94 20.87
CA TYR A 10 -5.40 -7.80 21.36
C TYR A 10 -4.91 -8.01 22.80
N GLU A 11 -5.76 -8.52 23.69
CA GLU A 11 -5.41 -8.86 25.08
C GLU A 11 -4.37 -10.00 25.15
N ALA A 12 -4.46 -10.96 24.24
CA ALA A 12 -3.51 -12.06 24.12
C ALA A 12 -2.17 -11.67 23.47
N GLY A 13 -2.01 -10.42 23.02
CA GLY A 13 -0.78 -9.95 22.37
C GLY A 13 -0.56 -10.53 20.96
N LEU A 14 -1.60 -11.05 20.32
CA LEU A 14 -1.54 -11.45 18.91
C LEU A 14 -1.58 -10.24 17.97
N ALA A 15 -2.17 -9.15 18.43
CA ALA A 15 -2.21 -7.86 17.76
C ALA A 15 -2.39 -6.78 18.84
N GLY A 16 -2.64 -5.53 18.46
CA GLY A 16 -2.86 -4.42 19.38
C GLY A 16 -1.58 -3.97 20.10
N ARG A 17 -1.74 -3.12 21.12
CA ARG A 17 -0.61 -2.46 21.81
C ARG A 17 0.27 -3.41 22.60
N ALA A 18 -0.26 -4.56 22.99
CA ALA A 18 0.47 -5.57 23.75
C ALA A 18 1.27 -6.53 22.85
N ALA A 19 1.08 -6.49 21.53
CA ALA A 19 1.79 -7.35 20.62
C ALA A 19 3.29 -7.03 20.62
N PRO A 20 4.17 -8.05 20.65
CA PRO A 20 5.60 -7.85 20.58
C PRO A 20 5.95 -7.24 19.21
N LEU A 21 6.92 -6.33 19.20
CA LEU A 21 7.44 -5.71 17.98
C LEU A 21 8.87 -6.20 17.76
N PRO A 22 9.08 -7.21 16.90
CA PRO A 22 10.41 -7.76 16.65
C PRO A 22 11.38 -6.66 16.18
N PRO A 23 12.59 -6.57 16.75
CA PRO A 23 13.54 -5.50 16.41
C PRO A 23 14.17 -5.70 15.04
N GLU A 24 14.27 -6.94 14.57
CA GLU A 24 14.89 -7.32 13.31
C GLU A 24 13.83 -7.77 12.29
N PRO A 25 14.03 -7.47 11.00
CA PRO A 25 13.14 -7.94 9.95
C PRO A 25 13.30 -9.45 9.72
N VAL A 26 12.24 -10.08 9.23
CA VAL A 26 12.21 -11.51 8.89
C VAL A 26 12.29 -11.66 7.37
N THR A 27 13.05 -12.64 6.87
CA THR A 27 13.06 -12.99 5.44
C THR A 27 12.05 -14.10 5.17
N MET A 28 11.08 -13.84 4.28
CA MET A 28 9.96 -14.73 3.99
C MET A 28 9.96 -15.26 2.55
N GLY A 29 10.76 -14.69 1.65
CA GLY A 29 10.62 -14.95 0.20
C GLY A 29 9.35 -14.29 -0.33
N PHE A 30 9.21 -13.00 -0.03
CA PHE A 30 7.94 -12.28 -0.09
C PHE A 30 7.47 -12.03 -1.55
N GLY A 31 6.28 -12.55 -1.87
CA GLY A 31 5.59 -12.40 -3.16
C GLY A 31 4.26 -11.66 -3.04
N GLY A 32 3.42 -11.78 -4.07
CA GLY A 32 2.07 -11.22 -4.03
C GLY A 32 1.15 -12.01 -3.10
N ARG A 33 0.24 -11.33 -2.38
CA ARG A 33 -0.79 -11.98 -1.54
C ARG A 33 -1.92 -11.03 -1.16
N LEU A 34 -3.01 -11.59 -0.66
CA LEU A 34 -4.09 -10.84 -0.02
C LEU A 34 -3.76 -10.57 1.46
N CYS A 35 -4.31 -9.49 2.01
CA CYS A 35 -4.29 -9.22 3.44
C CYS A 35 -5.00 -10.33 4.22
N ARG A 36 -4.35 -10.92 5.23
CA ARG A 36 -4.90 -12.00 6.06
C ARG A 36 -4.72 -11.72 7.54
N GLN A 37 -5.54 -12.34 8.38
CA GLN A 37 -5.35 -12.31 9.82
C GLN A 37 -3.93 -12.76 10.23
N GLU A 38 -3.44 -13.86 9.64
CA GLU A 38 -2.11 -14.42 9.93
C GLU A 38 -0.97 -13.42 9.65
N ASP A 39 -1.15 -12.51 8.69
CA ASP A 39 -0.17 -11.50 8.36
C ASP A 39 -0.09 -10.44 9.46
N ILE A 40 -1.23 -10.00 10.01
CA ILE A 40 -1.27 -9.05 11.14
C ILE A 40 -0.57 -9.61 12.38
N GLU A 41 -0.70 -10.92 12.58
CA GLU A 41 -0.11 -11.67 13.68
C GLU A 41 1.34 -12.09 13.40
N GLY A 42 1.83 -11.86 12.19
CA GLY A 42 3.16 -12.25 11.75
C GLY A 42 4.24 -11.29 12.25
N ASP A 43 5.38 -11.86 12.64
CA ASP A 43 6.54 -11.09 13.09
C ASP A 43 7.03 -10.09 12.03
N TRP A 44 6.91 -10.44 10.75
CA TRP A 44 7.28 -9.57 9.64
C TRP A 44 6.48 -8.25 9.64
N LEU A 45 5.16 -8.30 9.86
CA LEU A 45 4.31 -7.12 9.87
C LEU A 45 4.51 -6.32 11.15
N ARG A 46 4.57 -7.03 12.29
CA ARG A 46 4.78 -6.38 13.60
C ARG A 46 6.12 -5.66 13.67
N HIS A 47 7.17 -6.20 13.03
CA HIS A 47 8.44 -5.50 12.87
C HIS A 47 8.22 -4.14 12.21
N TRP A 48 7.60 -4.12 11.02
CA TRP A 48 7.38 -2.87 10.29
C TRP A 48 6.47 -1.90 11.02
N CYS A 49 5.42 -2.38 11.68
CA CYS A 49 4.61 -1.57 12.58
C CYS A 49 5.47 -0.85 13.61
N GLY A 50 6.37 -1.56 14.31
CA GLY A 50 7.29 -0.94 15.25
C GLY A 50 8.26 0.06 14.61
N ARG A 51 8.66 -0.15 13.35
CA ARG A 51 9.56 0.78 12.64
C ARG A 51 8.88 2.06 12.18
N ILE A 52 7.59 2.04 11.86
CA ILE A 52 6.80 3.22 11.46
C ILE A 52 5.90 3.76 12.59
N GLY A 53 6.01 3.22 13.81
CA GLY A 53 5.21 3.69 14.95
C GLY A 53 3.73 3.31 14.90
N PHE A 54 3.36 2.30 14.09
CA PHE A 54 2.01 1.79 14.03
C PHE A 54 1.77 0.74 15.12
N VAL A 55 0.50 0.57 15.48
CA VAL A 55 0.04 -0.57 16.27
C VAL A 55 -0.36 -1.68 15.30
N PRO A 56 0.13 -2.93 15.44
CA PRO A 56 -0.28 -4.03 14.60
C PRO A 56 -1.74 -4.38 14.89
N MET A 57 -2.66 -3.82 14.13
CA MET A 57 -4.11 -3.95 14.35
C MET A 57 -4.76 -4.69 13.19
N TYR A 58 -5.92 -5.30 13.43
CA TYR A 58 -6.66 -6.03 12.40
C TYR A 58 -7.31 -5.05 11.41
N HIS A 59 -6.48 -4.38 10.62
CA HIS A 59 -6.87 -3.35 9.67
C HIS A 59 -6.03 -3.44 8.41
N ARG A 60 -6.66 -3.62 7.26
CA ARG A 60 -5.96 -3.85 5.99
C ARG A 60 -5.04 -2.69 5.58
N LYS A 61 -5.35 -1.44 5.96
CA LYS A 61 -4.47 -0.29 5.68
C LYS A 61 -3.12 -0.36 6.41
N VAL A 62 -3.08 -0.91 7.62
CA VAL A 62 -1.81 -1.17 8.32
C VAL A 62 -1.02 -2.24 7.58
N TRP A 63 -1.71 -3.28 7.10
CA TRP A 63 -1.09 -4.33 6.30
C TRP A 63 -0.48 -3.79 4.99
N GLU A 64 -1.14 -2.85 4.30
CA GLU A 64 -0.66 -2.31 3.03
C GLU A 64 0.70 -1.62 3.14
N ASP A 65 0.87 -0.74 4.14
CA ASP A 65 2.14 -0.06 4.39
C ASP A 65 3.24 -1.07 4.77
N CYS A 66 2.93 -2.00 5.67
CA CYS A 66 3.89 -3.04 6.07
C CYS A 66 4.26 -3.98 4.91
N TYR A 67 3.32 -4.29 4.02
CA TYR A 67 3.56 -5.09 2.82
C TYR A 67 4.58 -4.39 1.91
N ALA A 68 4.41 -3.09 1.66
CA ALA A 68 5.34 -2.30 0.87
C ALA A 68 6.75 -2.31 1.47
N LEU A 69 6.85 -2.10 2.80
CA LEU A 69 8.12 -2.12 3.52
C LEU A 69 8.81 -3.47 3.47
N GLN A 70 8.10 -4.57 3.72
CA GLN A 70 8.63 -5.92 3.66
C GLN A 70 9.14 -6.25 2.25
N ALA A 71 8.34 -5.94 1.23
CA ALA A 71 8.70 -6.18 -0.16
C ALA A 71 9.97 -5.42 -0.57
N LEU A 72 10.07 -4.15 -0.24
CA LEU A 72 11.24 -3.33 -0.57
C LEU A 72 12.47 -3.70 0.26
N HIS A 73 12.28 -4.15 1.50
CA HIS A 73 13.36 -4.63 2.37
C HIS A 73 14.06 -5.84 1.77
N GLU A 74 13.31 -6.89 1.44
CA GLU A 74 13.88 -8.14 0.92
C GLU A 74 14.62 -7.95 -0.41
N ARG A 75 14.40 -6.82 -1.09
CA ARG A 75 15.04 -6.46 -2.36
C ARG A 75 16.16 -5.44 -2.20
N GLY A 76 16.50 -5.04 -0.96
CA GLY A 76 17.59 -4.10 -0.68
C GLY A 76 17.34 -2.69 -1.22
N MET A 77 16.08 -2.28 -1.33
CA MET A 77 15.70 -0.98 -1.91
C MET A 77 15.72 0.17 -0.89
N MET A 78 15.72 -0.15 0.41
CA MET A 78 15.71 0.82 1.50
C MET A 78 17.12 1.11 2.05
N ALA A 79 18.00 1.63 1.20
CA ALA A 79 19.40 1.89 1.56
C ALA A 79 19.89 3.27 1.05
N PRO A 80 20.99 3.80 1.63
CA PRO A 80 21.63 5.01 1.12
C PRO A 80 22.00 4.90 -0.37
N GLY A 81 21.78 5.98 -1.11
CA GLY A 81 22.07 6.03 -2.55
C GLY A 81 21.01 5.37 -3.45
N LYS A 82 19.96 4.77 -2.87
CA LYS A 82 18.77 4.35 -3.60
C LYS A 82 17.85 5.53 -3.87
N ARG A 83 17.10 5.46 -4.97
CA ARG A 83 16.13 6.47 -5.38
C ARG A 83 14.74 5.86 -5.57
N GLY A 84 13.77 6.35 -4.81
CA GLY A 84 12.39 5.88 -4.76
C GLY A 84 11.39 6.88 -5.37
N LEU A 85 10.33 6.36 -6.01
CA LEU A 85 9.20 7.13 -6.53
C LEU A 85 7.88 6.64 -5.91
N GLY A 86 7.19 7.51 -5.16
CA GLY A 86 5.87 7.22 -4.61
C GLY A 86 4.76 7.83 -5.46
N PHE A 87 3.74 7.05 -5.80
CA PHE A 87 2.54 7.51 -6.49
C PHE A 87 1.35 7.61 -5.55
N ALA A 88 0.65 8.74 -5.61
CA ALA A 88 -0.52 9.04 -4.77
C ALA A 88 -0.24 8.78 -3.28
N VAL A 89 0.88 9.33 -2.78
CA VAL A 89 1.41 9.01 -1.44
C VAL A 89 0.53 9.48 -0.29
N GLY A 90 -0.44 10.37 -0.56
CA GLY A 90 -1.37 10.86 0.45
C GLY A 90 -0.68 11.32 1.74
N ALA A 91 -1.19 10.83 2.87
CA ALA A 91 -0.64 11.11 4.21
C ALA A 91 0.26 9.99 4.77
N GLU A 92 0.76 9.10 3.91
CA GLU A 92 1.60 7.96 4.28
C GLU A 92 2.87 8.38 5.03
N TRP A 93 3.42 7.43 5.80
CA TRP A 93 4.68 7.61 6.53
C TRP A 93 5.90 7.17 5.71
N LEU A 94 5.67 6.47 4.59
CA LEU A 94 6.69 5.85 3.75
C LEU A 94 7.71 6.86 3.18
N PRO A 95 7.34 8.06 2.67
CA PRO A 95 8.32 9.03 2.18
C PRO A 95 9.36 9.40 3.25
N SER A 96 8.90 9.77 4.44
CA SER A 96 9.76 10.09 5.59
C SER A 96 10.60 8.89 6.03
N PHE A 97 10.01 7.69 6.01
CA PHE A 97 10.68 6.47 6.43
C PHE A 97 11.86 6.08 5.54
N PHE A 98 11.68 6.14 4.21
CA PHE A 98 12.75 5.86 3.26
C PHE A 98 13.84 6.93 3.33
N ALA A 99 13.46 8.21 3.41
CA ALA A 99 14.41 9.30 3.57
C ALA A 99 15.28 9.16 4.82
N ALA A 100 14.70 8.69 5.94
CA ALA A 100 15.42 8.45 7.19
C ALA A 100 16.52 7.39 7.04
N ARG A 101 16.42 6.52 6.02
CA ARG A 101 17.40 5.48 5.68
C ARG A 101 18.37 5.90 4.59
N GLY A 102 18.37 7.17 4.20
CA GLY A 102 19.29 7.74 3.22
C GLY A 102 18.84 7.55 1.76
N THR A 103 17.61 7.11 1.52
CA THR A 103 17.03 7.04 0.18
C THR A 103 16.60 8.43 -0.28
N GLU A 104 16.84 8.75 -1.55
CA GLU A 104 16.26 9.93 -2.21
C GLU A 104 14.84 9.59 -2.67
N VAL A 105 13.86 10.41 -2.33
CA VAL A 105 12.44 10.17 -2.58
C VAL A 105 11.85 11.29 -3.43
N VAL A 106 11.16 10.90 -4.49
CA VAL A 106 10.18 11.75 -5.17
C VAL A 106 8.80 11.25 -4.75
N ALA A 107 8.11 12.03 -3.94
CA ALA A 107 6.74 11.77 -3.51
C ALA A 107 5.78 12.51 -4.45
N THR A 108 4.80 11.79 -4.98
CA THR A 108 3.85 12.36 -5.94
C THR A 108 2.41 12.15 -5.51
N ASP A 109 1.57 13.09 -5.89
CA ASP A 109 0.12 13.05 -5.71
C ASP A 109 -0.53 13.84 -6.84
N LEU A 110 -1.86 13.76 -6.98
CA LEU A 110 -2.59 14.54 -7.95
C LEU A 110 -2.40 16.04 -7.70
N ASP A 111 -2.44 16.88 -8.74
CA ASP A 111 -2.35 18.33 -8.55
C ASP A 111 -3.49 18.82 -7.62
N PRO A 112 -3.20 19.59 -6.56
CA PRO A 112 -4.23 20.06 -5.63
C PRO A 112 -5.28 20.98 -6.29
N ARG A 113 -4.99 21.50 -7.50
CA ARG A 113 -5.94 22.27 -8.31
C ARG A 113 -6.88 21.39 -9.14
N ASP A 114 -6.61 20.09 -9.24
CA ASP A 114 -7.49 19.13 -9.90
C ASP A 114 -8.75 18.91 -9.06
N LEU A 115 -9.92 18.95 -9.69
CA LEU A 115 -11.20 18.79 -8.99
C LEU A 115 -11.34 17.41 -8.33
N ARG A 116 -10.69 16.38 -8.89
CA ARG A 116 -10.69 15.03 -8.32
C ARG A 116 -9.97 15.00 -6.97
N ALA A 117 -9.02 15.91 -6.73
CA ALA A 117 -8.23 15.97 -5.51
C ALA A 117 -9.04 16.43 -4.28
N ARG A 118 -10.18 17.11 -4.49
CA ARG A 118 -10.94 17.79 -3.43
C ARG A 118 -11.29 16.89 -2.24
N ASN A 119 -11.82 15.69 -2.50
CA ASN A 119 -12.24 14.78 -1.44
C ASN A 119 -11.06 14.37 -0.54
N TRP A 120 -9.88 14.13 -1.12
CA TRP A 120 -8.69 13.78 -0.34
C TRP A 120 -8.07 15.00 0.37
N ILE A 121 -8.24 16.21 -0.17
CA ILE A 121 -7.81 17.43 0.51
C ILE A 121 -8.71 17.71 1.73
N GLU A 122 -10.03 17.58 1.58
CA GLU A 122 -11.00 17.83 2.64
C GLU A 122 -10.87 16.85 3.82
N THR A 123 -10.27 15.68 3.60
CA THR A 123 -10.05 14.64 4.61
C THR A 123 -8.58 14.51 5.05
N ASP A 124 -7.71 15.46 4.68
CA ASP A 124 -6.26 15.44 4.98
C ASP A 124 -5.53 14.16 4.48
N GLN A 125 -6.03 13.56 3.40
CA GLN A 125 -5.47 12.38 2.75
C GLN A 125 -4.65 12.70 1.49
N HIS A 126 -4.49 13.98 1.15
CA HIS A 126 -3.71 14.43 -0.01
C HIS A 126 -2.26 14.80 0.34
N GLY A 127 -1.30 14.21 -0.37
CA GLY A 127 0.14 14.35 -0.13
C GLY A 127 0.80 15.57 -0.76
N GLY A 128 0.02 16.55 -1.23
CA GLY A 128 0.53 17.74 -1.91
C GLY A 128 1.24 18.76 -1.02
N ARG A 129 1.35 18.51 0.29
CA ARG A 129 1.99 19.43 1.23
C ARG A 129 3.06 18.72 2.05
N VAL A 130 4.16 19.43 2.32
CA VAL A 130 5.30 18.92 3.10
C VAL A 130 4.86 18.44 4.49
N ASP A 131 4.00 19.19 5.16
CA ASP A 131 3.53 18.86 6.50
C ASP A 131 2.64 17.60 6.55
N THR A 132 2.00 17.23 5.44
CA THR A 132 1.25 15.97 5.35
C THR A 132 2.18 14.75 5.36
N ILE A 133 3.29 14.79 4.61
CA ILE A 133 4.17 13.62 4.41
C ILE A 133 5.42 13.62 5.31
N PHE A 134 5.75 14.76 5.91
CA PHE A 134 6.80 14.88 6.91
C PHE A 134 6.36 14.27 8.25
N LYS A 135 7.11 13.28 8.72
CA LYS A 135 6.85 12.61 10.00
C LYS A 135 8.03 12.87 10.95
N PRO A 136 7.94 13.86 11.86
CA PRO A 136 9.06 14.27 12.72
C PRO A 136 9.55 13.17 13.67
N GLY A 137 8.73 12.14 13.93
CA GLY A 137 9.15 10.96 14.69
C GLY A 137 10.13 10.03 13.94
N LEU A 138 10.31 10.21 12.63
CA LEU A 138 11.16 9.36 11.79
C LEU A 138 12.44 10.05 11.32
N ILE A 139 12.38 11.36 11.07
CA ILE A 139 13.47 12.12 10.45
C ILE A 139 13.35 13.60 10.86
N ASP A 140 14.49 14.30 10.98
CA ASP A 140 14.48 15.76 11.13
C ASP A 140 14.15 16.48 9.81
N LEU A 141 13.71 17.73 9.91
CA LEU A 141 13.21 18.48 8.76
C LEU A 141 14.29 18.78 7.71
N ASP A 142 15.54 19.03 8.14
CA ASP A 142 16.64 19.35 7.22
C ASP A 142 17.01 18.11 6.39
N ALA A 143 17.16 16.96 7.06
CA ALA A 143 17.38 15.67 6.44
C ALA A 143 16.22 15.25 5.52
N PHE A 144 14.98 15.59 5.87
CA PHE A 144 13.80 15.39 5.03
C PHE A 144 13.88 16.25 3.76
N ASN A 145 14.06 17.56 3.91
CA ASN A 145 14.11 18.49 2.78
C ASN A 145 15.29 18.20 1.83
N ALA A 146 16.39 17.63 2.34
CA ALA A 146 17.53 17.22 1.53
C ALA A 146 17.27 15.96 0.69
N ARG A 147 16.30 15.13 1.06
CA ARG A 147 16.08 13.80 0.45
C ARG A 147 14.72 13.61 -0.17
N VAL A 148 13.73 14.41 0.21
CA VAL A 148 12.34 14.28 -0.26
C VAL A 148 11.97 15.48 -1.10
N SER A 149 11.44 15.20 -2.29
CA SER A 149 10.83 16.22 -3.15
C SER A 149 9.37 15.86 -3.40
N LEU A 150 8.52 16.89 -3.43
CA LEU A 150 7.11 16.77 -3.78
C LEU A 150 6.89 17.17 -5.24
N ARG A 151 6.10 16.38 -5.97
CA ARG A 151 5.77 16.67 -7.35
C ARG A 151 4.34 16.25 -7.70
N PRO A 152 3.50 17.17 -8.21
CA PRO A 152 2.21 16.80 -8.79
C PRO A 152 2.37 15.86 -9.98
N VAL A 153 1.73 14.69 -9.93
CA VAL A 153 1.69 13.70 -11.01
C VAL A 153 0.31 13.02 -11.04
N ASP A 154 -0.34 13.04 -12.20
CA ASP A 154 -1.51 12.20 -12.47
C ASP A 154 -1.03 10.81 -12.90
N MET A 155 -1.47 9.75 -12.22
CA MET A 155 -1.13 8.36 -12.54
C MET A 155 -1.55 7.95 -13.95
N ASN A 156 -2.54 8.62 -14.54
CA ASN A 156 -2.95 8.41 -15.94
C ASN A 156 -2.06 9.16 -16.96
N ARG A 157 -1.14 10.01 -16.50
CA ARG A 157 -0.32 10.89 -17.34
C ARG A 157 1.08 11.09 -16.76
N ILE A 158 1.81 9.99 -16.55
CA ILE A 158 3.16 10.01 -15.98
C ILE A 158 4.12 10.80 -16.90
N PRO A 159 4.78 11.87 -16.40
CA PRO A 159 5.73 12.65 -17.18
C PRO A 159 6.96 11.86 -17.61
N ALA A 160 7.38 12.01 -18.87
CA ALA A 160 8.50 11.25 -19.44
C ALA A 160 9.86 11.53 -18.80
N ASP A 161 10.02 12.67 -18.12
CA ASP A 161 11.25 13.01 -17.39
C ASP A 161 11.43 12.23 -16.08
N LEU A 162 10.41 11.47 -15.65
CA LEU A 162 10.53 10.50 -14.55
C LEU A 162 11.06 9.13 -15.03
N HIS A 163 11.21 8.91 -16.33
CA HIS A 163 11.60 7.60 -16.87
C HIS A 163 13.06 7.23 -16.56
N GLY A 164 13.30 5.95 -16.23
CA GLY A 164 14.63 5.37 -16.00
C GLY A 164 15.41 5.94 -14.81
N GLY A 165 14.76 6.71 -13.94
CA GLY A 165 15.43 7.48 -12.88
C GLY A 165 15.47 6.82 -11.51
N PHE A 166 14.77 5.70 -11.31
CA PHE A 166 14.46 5.17 -9.99
C PHE A 166 14.87 3.70 -9.83
N ASP A 167 15.29 3.35 -8.62
CA ASP A 167 15.62 1.97 -8.25
C ASP A 167 14.37 1.23 -7.75
N PHE A 168 13.40 1.96 -7.17
CA PHE A 168 12.11 1.40 -6.82
C PHE A 168 10.98 2.42 -6.91
N LEU A 169 9.75 1.91 -6.98
CA LEU A 169 8.54 2.71 -6.87
C LEU A 169 7.48 2.00 -6.01
N TRP A 170 6.56 2.77 -5.47
CA TRP A 170 5.41 2.20 -4.76
C TRP A 170 4.12 2.99 -5.02
N SER A 171 3.00 2.31 -4.82
CA SER A 171 1.69 2.93 -4.68
C SER A 171 0.88 2.11 -3.68
N VAL A 172 0.43 2.71 -2.59
CA VAL A 172 -0.39 2.03 -1.57
C VAL A 172 -1.83 2.42 -1.78
N CYS A 173 -2.69 1.44 -2.06
CA CYS A 173 -4.13 1.57 -2.23
C CYS A 173 -4.57 2.85 -2.96
N SER A 174 -4.10 2.95 -4.20
CA SER A 174 -4.26 4.14 -5.03
C SER A 174 -4.67 3.84 -6.46
N LEU A 175 -4.23 2.72 -7.04
CA LEU A 175 -4.50 2.42 -8.46
C LEU A 175 -5.98 2.10 -8.77
N GLU A 176 -6.77 1.77 -7.75
CA GLU A 176 -8.23 1.69 -7.84
C GLU A 176 -8.92 3.04 -8.04
N HIS A 177 -8.20 4.14 -7.85
CA HIS A 177 -8.71 5.50 -8.04
C HIS A 177 -8.35 6.09 -9.42
N CYS A 178 -7.78 5.29 -10.32
CA CYS A 178 -7.41 5.75 -11.68
C CYS A 178 -8.62 6.02 -12.59
N GLY A 179 -9.84 5.62 -12.19
CA GLY A 179 -11.10 5.87 -12.91
C GLY A 179 -11.74 4.62 -13.52
N SER A 180 -10.93 3.61 -13.83
CA SER A 180 -11.38 2.30 -14.33
C SER A 180 -10.34 1.23 -14.02
N ILE A 181 -10.75 -0.05 -14.09
CA ILE A 181 -9.83 -1.19 -14.00
C ILE A 181 -8.75 -1.08 -15.07
N ALA A 182 -9.14 -0.77 -16.31
CA ALA A 182 -8.20 -0.63 -17.43
C ALA A 182 -7.14 0.43 -17.15
N GLN A 183 -7.52 1.61 -16.67
CA GLN A 183 -6.60 2.68 -16.32
C GLN A 183 -5.66 2.31 -15.17
N GLY A 184 -6.15 1.58 -14.16
CA GLY A 184 -5.29 1.08 -13.08
C GLY A 184 -4.24 0.08 -13.58
N LEU A 185 -4.61 -0.80 -14.52
CA LEU A 185 -3.66 -1.72 -15.16
C LEU A 185 -2.64 -0.98 -16.03
N ASP A 186 -3.09 0.01 -16.80
CA ASP A 186 -2.23 0.82 -17.67
C ASP A 186 -1.24 1.65 -16.84
N PHE A 187 -1.68 2.21 -15.72
CA PHE A 187 -0.81 2.88 -14.74
C PHE A 187 0.35 1.98 -14.32
N VAL A 188 0.09 0.74 -13.88
CA VAL A 188 1.15 -0.15 -13.41
C VAL A 188 2.17 -0.43 -14.52
N VAL A 189 1.72 -0.70 -15.75
CA VAL A 189 2.61 -0.95 -16.89
C VAL A 189 3.45 0.29 -17.23
N GLU A 190 2.83 1.48 -17.26
CA GLU A 190 3.54 2.73 -17.58
C GLU A 190 4.49 3.17 -16.46
N ALA A 191 4.13 2.94 -15.18
CA ALA A 191 4.99 3.21 -14.03
C ALA A 191 6.33 2.45 -14.11
N MET A 192 6.35 1.25 -14.69
CA MET A 192 7.58 0.48 -14.92
C MET A 192 8.59 1.18 -15.85
N ARG A 193 8.20 2.22 -16.59
CA ARG A 193 9.14 3.06 -17.35
C ARG A 193 9.97 3.98 -16.46
N CYS A 194 9.50 4.27 -15.25
CA CYS A 194 10.22 5.08 -14.26
C CYS A 194 11.42 4.33 -13.67
N LEU A 195 11.38 3.00 -13.70
CA LEU A 195 12.43 2.15 -13.13
C LEU A 195 13.61 1.97 -14.07
N ARG A 196 14.80 1.92 -13.48
CA ARG A 196 16.02 1.38 -14.10
C ARG A 196 15.89 -0.14 -14.26
N PRO A 197 16.64 -0.77 -15.19
CA PRO A 197 16.78 -2.23 -15.23
C PRO A 197 17.14 -2.81 -13.86
N GLY A 198 16.43 -3.86 -13.44
CA GLY A 198 16.56 -4.45 -12.10
C GLY A 198 15.84 -3.70 -10.98
N GLY A 199 15.17 -2.58 -11.28
CA GLY A 199 14.35 -1.86 -10.32
C GLY A 199 13.05 -2.60 -9.96
N VAL A 200 12.40 -2.17 -8.89
CA VAL A 200 11.26 -2.87 -8.29
C VAL A 200 10.06 -1.95 -8.11
N ALA A 201 8.87 -2.42 -8.50
CA ALA A 201 7.60 -1.79 -8.17
C ALA A 201 6.83 -2.62 -7.14
N VAL A 202 6.25 -1.96 -6.14
CA VAL A 202 5.38 -2.58 -5.15
C VAL A 202 4.04 -1.85 -5.10
N HIS A 203 2.95 -2.59 -5.24
CA HIS A 203 1.62 -2.02 -5.26
C HIS A 203 0.71 -2.73 -4.29
N THR A 204 -0.19 -1.97 -3.66
CA THR A 204 -1.39 -2.51 -3.03
C THR A 204 -2.64 -1.86 -3.60
N THR A 205 -3.77 -2.56 -3.57
CA THR A 205 -5.05 -2.05 -4.09
C THR A 205 -6.25 -2.79 -3.50
N GLU A 206 -7.44 -2.21 -3.66
CA GLU A 206 -8.71 -2.84 -3.33
C GLU A 206 -8.97 -4.06 -4.23
N PHE A 207 -9.31 -5.18 -3.59
CA PHE A 207 -9.49 -6.47 -4.22
C PHE A 207 -10.82 -7.10 -3.81
N ASN A 208 -11.69 -7.33 -4.77
CA ASN A 208 -12.91 -8.11 -4.62
C ASN A 208 -12.57 -9.60 -4.56
N ILE A 209 -12.89 -10.25 -3.44
CA ILE A 209 -12.50 -11.64 -3.17
C ILE A 209 -13.34 -12.66 -3.97
N ASN A 210 -14.45 -12.25 -4.57
CA ASN A 210 -15.29 -13.12 -5.37
C ASN A 210 -14.73 -13.19 -6.81
N PRO A 211 -14.14 -14.32 -7.25
CA PRO A 211 -13.49 -14.39 -8.56
C PRO A 211 -14.47 -14.37 -9.74
N GLU A 212 -15.68 -14.90 -9.55
CA GLU A 212 -16.70 -15.08 -10.59
C GLU A 212 -17.84 -14.04 -10.51
N GLY A 213 -17.79 -13.17 -9.50
CA GLY A 213 -18.83 -12.17 -9.25
C GLY A 213 -18.70 -10.89 -10.09
N PRO A 214 -19.74 -10.05 -10.07
CA PRO A 214 -19.64 -8.68 -10.56
C PRO A 214 -18.57 -7.92 -9.76
N THR A 215 -18.06 -6.85 -10.36
CA THR A 215 -17.15 -5.91 -9.70
C THR A 215 -17.46 -4.48 -10.09
N ILE A 216 -16.83 -3.52 -9.44
CA ILE A 216 -16.90 -2.11 -9.83
C ILE A 216 -15.79 -1.86 -10.85
N GLU A 217 -16.16 -1.67 -12.12
CA GLU A 217 -15.19 -1.57 -13.22
C GLU A 217 -14.78 -0.14 -13.56
N GLU A 218 -15.63 0.84 -13.21
CA GLU A 218 -15.44 2.27 -13.47
C GLU A 218 -15.98 3.11 -12.31
N GLY A 219 -15.45 4.33 -12.16
CA GLY A 219 -15.91 5.31 -11.16
C GLY A 219 -14.76 5.86 -10.32
N SER A 220 -15.10 6.41 -9.14
CA SER A 220 -14.11 6.97 -8.22
C SER A 220 -13.22 5.91 -7.56
N THR A 221 -13.74 4.69 -7.43
CA THR A 221 -13.05 3.53 -6.85
C THR A 221 -13.50 2.29 -7.60
N VAL A 222 -12.56 1.53 -8.14
CA VAL A 222 -12.82 0.23 -8.75
C VAL A 222 -12.37 -0.90 -7.84
N LEU A 223 -12.81 -2.13 -8.09
CA LEU A 223 -12.34 -3.29 -7.33
C LEU A 223 -11.72 -4.31 -8.28
N PHE A 224 -10.43 -4.58 -8.08
CA PHE A 224 -9.72 -5.59 -8.87
C PHE A 224 -10.14 -6.99 -8.43
N GLN A 225 -9.96 -7.96 -9.34
CA GLN A 225 -10.24 -9.37 -9.11
C GLN A 225 -9.07 -10.16 -9.67
N ARG A 226 -9.03 -11.46 -9.35
CA ARG A 226 -7.98 -12.38 -9.79
C ARG A 226 -7.69 -12.26 -11.30
N ARG A 227 -8.73 -12.30 -12.15
CA ARG A 227 -8.59 -12.19 -13.61
C ARG A 227 -7.88 -10.90 -14.06
N HIS A 228 -8.09 -9.79 -13.36
CA HIS A 228 -7.45 -8.50 -13.69
C HIS A 228 -5.97 -8.51 -13.31
N ILE A 229 -5.61 -9.14 -12.19
CA ILE A 229 -4.22 -9.30 -11.75
C ILE A 229 -3.47 -10.28 -12.66
N GLU A 230 -4.12 -11.36 -13.10
CA GLU A 230 -3.54 -12.30 -14.07
C GLU A 230 -3.31 -11.63 -15.44
N GLU A 231 -4.27 -10.83 -15.92
CA GLU A 231 -4.10 -10.01 -17.12
C GLU A 231 -2.96 -8.99 -16.97
N LEU A 232 -2.84 -8.34 -15.82
CA LEU A 232 -1.72 -7.45 -15.51
C LEU A 232 -0.37 -8.18 -15.63
N GLY A 233 -0.27 -9.37 -15.05
CA GLY A 233 0.91 -10.23 -15.18
C GLY A 233 1.27 -10.52 -16.64
N ALA A 234 0.28 -10.82 -17.47
CA ALA A 234 0.48 -11.06 -18.90
C ALA A 234 0.92 -9.79 -19.67
N ARG A 235 0.38 -8.62 -19.33
CA ARG A 235 0.82 -7.32 -19.90
C ARG A 235 2.27 -7.03 -19.53
N LEU A 236 2.63 -7.18 -18.26
CA LEU A 236 3.97 -6.95 -17.75
C LEU A 236 5.00 -7.90 -18.39
N ALA A 237 4.67 -9.19 -18.51
CA ALA A 237 5.52 -10.17 -19.19
C ALA A 237 5.79 -9.79 -20.65
N ARG A 238 4.76 -9.36 -21.39
CA ARG A 238 4.90 -8.86 -22.78
C ARG A 238 5.76 -7.60 -22.87
N ALA A 239 5.73 -6.76 -21.84
CA ALA A 239 6.60 -5.58 -21.73
C ALA A 239 8.03 -5.91 -21.24
N GLY A 240 8.35 -7.19 -21.01
CA GLY A 240 9.66 -7.64 -20.55
C GLY A 240 9.88 -7.48 -19.04
N HIS A 241 8.80 -7.49 -18.24
CA HIS A 241 8.87 -7.35 -16.78
C HIS A 241 8.35 -8.61 -16.10
N ARG A 242 8.76 -8.82 -14.85
CA ARG A 242 8.41 -10.03 -14.10
C ARG A 242 7.56 -9.66 -12.89
N MET A 243 6.27 -9.94 -12.96
CA MET A 243 5.42 -9.94 -11.76
C MET A 243 5.68 -11.22 -10.98
N LEU A 244 5.93 -11.10 -9.68
CA LEU A 244 6.11 -12.27 -8.84
C LEU A 244 4.79 -13.05 -8.66
N PRO A 245 4.86 -14.37 -8.37
CA PRO A 245 3.67 -15.16 -8.09
C PRO A 245 2.82 -14.52 -6.99
N VAL A 246 1.51 -14.57 -7.19
CA VAL A 246 0.51 -14.03 -6.27
C VAL A 246 -0.25 -15.19 -5.65
N ASP A 247 -0.25 -15.25 -4.32
CA ASP A 247 -1.06 -16.17 -3.55
C ASP A 247 -2.45 -15.58 -3.31
N PHE A 248 -3.45 -16.13 -4.00
CA PHE A 248 -4.85 -15.68 -3.92
C PHE A 248 -5.64 -16.25 -2.73
N GLY A 249 -4.99 -16.97 -1.79
CA GLY A 249 -5.68 -17.47 -0.60
C GLY A 249 -6.25 -16.34 0.26
N THR A 250 -7.45 -16.55 0.80
CA THR A 250 -8.20 -15.55 1.57
C THR A 250 -7.94 -15.60 3.08
N GLY A 251 -6.98 -16.41 3.51
CA GLY A 251 -6.73 -16.71 4.92
C GLY A 251 -7.71 -17.74 5.50
N THR A 252 -7.36 -18.31 6.64
CA THR A 252 -8.14 -19.30 7.38
C THR A 252 -8.46 -18.86 8.81
N GLY A 253 -8.00 -17.66 9.19
CA GLY A 253 -8.25 -17.09 10.50
C GLY A 253 -9.73 -16.75 10.68
N VAL A 254 -10.21 -16.82 11.92
CA VAL A 254 -11.60 -16.51 12.24
C VAL A 254 -11.97 -15.07 11.86
N LEU A 255 -11.01 -14.13 11.93
CA LEU A 255 -11.18 -12.72 11.54
C LEU A 255 -11.22 -12.51 10.02
N ASP A 256 -10.67 -13.42 9.23
CA ASP A 256 -10.77 -13.39 7.76
C ASP A 256 -12.21 -13.62 7.27
N GLY A 257 -13.07 -14.21 8.12
CA GLY A 257 -14.48 -14.46 7.84
C GLY A 257 -15.44 -13.32 8.21
N PHE A 258 -14.98 -12.26 8.87
CA PHE A 258 -15.83 -11.12 9.21
C PHE A 258 -15.76 -10.06 8.12
N VAL A 259 -16.93 -9.70 7.58
CA VAL A 259 -17.10 -8.61 6.63
C VAL A 259 -17.69 -7.42 7.34
N ASP A 260 -16.94 -6.32 7.40
CA ASP A 260 -17.41 -5.06 7.94
C ASP A 260 -18.43 -4.40 7.01
N LEU A 261 -19.45 -3.76 7.58
CA LEU A 261 -20.54 -3.11 6.85
C LEU A 261 -20.51 -1.60 7.13
N PRO A 262 -20.87 -0.76 6.14
CA PRO A 262 -20.90 0.68 6.35
C PRO A 262 -21.95 1.08 7.41
N PRO A 263 -21.76 2.22 8.11
CA PRO A 263 -20.64 3.16 7.99
C PRO A 263 -19.38 2.64 8.69
N TYR A 264 -18.22 2.71 8.04
CA TYR A 264 -16.92 2.27 8.60
C TYR A 264 -16.39 3.33 9.57
N PRO A 265 -16.49 3.14 10.90
CA PRO A 265 -16.02 4.14 11.84
C PRO A 265 -14.49 4.06 11.96
N GLY A 266 -13.82 5.21 12.10
CA GLY A 266 -12.38 5.25 12.41
C GLY A 266 -11.43 5.17 11.21
N ASN A 267 -11.88 5.57 10.01
CA ASN A 267 -11.03 5.73 8.83
C ASN A 267 -10.22 7.04 8.80
N ASP A 268 -10.34 7.88 9.83
CA ASP A 268 -9.58 9.12 9.94
C ASP A 268 -8.09 8.82 10.21
N SER A 269 -7.20 9.65 9.66
CA SER A 269 -5.76 9.56 9.91
C SER A 269 -5.36 10.44 11.10
N PRO A 270 -4.57 9.94 12.08
CA PRO A 270 -4.03 8.60 12.18
C PRO A 270 -5.08 7.56 12.60
N LEU A 271 -4.97 6.34 12.06
CA LEU A 271 -5.89 5.24 12.38
C LEU A 271 -5.88 4.92 13.87
N SER A 272 -7.06 4.94 14.47
CA SER A 272 -7.28 4.46 15.83
C SER A 272 -7.39 2.95 15.85
N LEU A 273 -7.10 2.32 17.00
CA LEU A 273 -7.32 0.88 17.15
C LEU A 273 -8.82 0.60 16.91
N PRO A 274 -9.19 -0.16 15.86
CA PRO A 274 -10.58 -0.28 15.50
C PRO A 274 -11.30 -1.18 16.50
N GLU A 275 -12.54 -0.81 16.82
CA GLU A 275 -13.39 -1.61 17.72
C GLU A 275 -13.72 -2.98 17.09
N ALA A 276 -13.86 -3.02 15.76
CA ALA A 276 -14.10 -4.23 14.98
C ALA A 276 -12.91 -4.51 14.03
N PRO A 277 -12.64 -5.77 13.67
CA PRO A 277 -11.65 -6.09 12.65
C PRO A 277 -12.09 -5.50 11.31
N HIS A 278 -11.17 -4.83 10.61
CA HIS A 278 -11.36 -4.21 9.30
C HIS A 278 -10.43 -4.87 8.26
N LEU A 279 -10.47 -6.20 8.22
CA LEU A 279 -9.72 -7.03 7.26
C LEU A 279 -10.51 -7.30 5.98
N ARG A 280 -11.84 -7.38 6.07
CA ARG A 280 -12.77 -7.47 4.95
C ARG A 280 -13.88 -6.45 5.14
N LEU A 281 -14.38 -5.88 4.05
CA LEU A 281 -15.44 -4.87 4.07
C LEU A 281 -16.38 -5.01 2.88
N SER A 282 -17.61 -4.52 3.01
CA SER A 282 -18.62 -4.56 1.96
C SER A 282 -18.69 -3.26 1.16
N ILE A 283 -17.95 -3.17 0.06
CA ILE A 283 -17.98 -2.00 -0.82
C ILE A 283 -19.11 -2.18 -1.83
N MET A 284 -20.18 -1.38 -1.71
CA MET A 284 -21.39 -1.48 -2.55
C MET A 284 -21.97 -2.92 -2.61
N GLY A 285 -21.91 -3.66 -1.50
CA GLY A 285 -22.40 -5.03 -1.42
C GLY A 285 -21.39 -6.10 -1.85
N LEU A 286 -20.19 -5.70 -2.33
CA LEU A 286 -19.13 -6.61 -2.72
C LEU A 286 -18.11 -6.77 -1.60
N VAL A 287 -17.69 -8.00 -1.31
CA VAL A 287 -16.69 -8.26 -0.28
C VAL A 287 -15.30 -7.95 -0.83
N ALA A 288 -14.63 -6.98 -0.21
CA ALA A 288 -13.30 -6.53 -0.58
C ALA A 288 -12.29 -6.72 0.55
N THR A 289 -11.02 -6.75 0.16
CA THR A 289 -9.82 -6.67 1.01
C THR A 289 -8.71 -5.98 0.23
N SER A 290 -7.52 -5.89 0.79
CA SER A 290 -6.33 -5.42 0.08
C SER A 290 -5.57 -6.60 -0.53
N ILE A 291 -5.05 -6.40 -1.75
CA ILE A 291 -4.05 -7.26 -2.37
C ILE A 291 -2.76 -6.49 -2.54
N GLY A 292 -1.63 -7.18 -2.40
CA GLY A 292 -0.30 -6.67 -2.68
C GLY A 292 0.39 -7.51 -3.75
N PHE A 293 1.13 -6.85 -4.64
CA PHE A 293 1.92 -7.52 -5.67
C PHE A 293 3.20 -6.74 -5.98
N ILE A 294 4.17 -7.46 -6.56
CA ILE A 294 5.53 -6.97 -6.76
C ILE A 294 5.95 -7.25 -8.20
N VAL A 295 6.53 -6.26 -8.84
CA VAL A 295 7.00 -6.33 -10.22
C VAL A 295 8.47 -5.95 -10.29
N GLU A 296 9.25 -6.77 -10.99
CA GLU A 296 10.65 -6.50 -11.27
C GLU A 296 10.82 -6.03 -12.71
N LYS A 297 11.58 -4.95 -12.87
CA LYS A 297 11.96 -4.39 -14.16
C LYS A 297 13.03 -5.26 -14.80
N GLY A 298 12.71 -5.83 -15.96
CA GLY A 298 13.68 -6.49 -16.84
C GLY A 298 14.59 -5.53 -17.58
#